data_AF-A0A8T3S8P4-F1
#
_entry.id   AF-A0A8T3S8P4-F1
#
_cell.length_a   1.000
_cell.length_b   1.000
_cell.length_c   1.000
_cell.angle_alpha   90.00
_cell.angle_beta   90.00
_cell.angle_gamma   90.00
#
_symmetry.space_group_name_H-M   'P 1'
#
loop_
_entity.id
_entity.type
_entity.pdbx_description
1 polymer ?
#
loop_
_entity_poly.entity_id
_entity_poly.type
_entity_poly.pdbx_seq_one_letter_code
_entity_poly.pdbx_strand_id
1 'polypeptide(L)'
;MSREGYVSSITRQSEDFPGWYNDVVLKAELASYSPVRGCMIIRPYGYSVWESMRDELDRHIKRTGHQNVYFPLFVPRSLLEKEAEHVEGFDPQVAW
;
A
#
# COMPACT_ATOMS: atom_id res chain seq x y z
N MET A 1 -13.23 -37.75 2.50
CA MET A 1 -12.65 -36.75 1.60
C MET A 1 -12.07 -35.63 2.46
N SER A 2 -10.81 -35.80 2.88
CA SER A 2 -10.04 -34.77 3.57
C SER A 2 -9.84 -33.59 2.62
N ARG A 3 -10.20 -32.38 3.03
CA ARG A 3 -9.89 -31.13 2.32
C ARG A 3 -8.39 -30.84 2.47
N GLU A 4 -7.55 -31.60 1.78
CA GLU A 4 -6.12 -31.32 1.64
C GLU A 4 -5.96 -30.11 0.73
N GLY A 5 -5.62 -28.96 1.33
CA GLY A 5 -5.47 -27.68 0.63
C GLY A 5 -5.73 -26.44 1.49
N TYR A 6 -6.36 -26.59 2.66
CA TYR A 6 -6.45 -25.50 3.63
C TYR A 6 -5.17 -25.43 4.46
N VAL A 7 -4.46 -24.29 4.38
CA VAL A 7 -3.33 -23.93 5.24
C VAL A 7 -3.71 -24.21 6.69
N SER A 8 -3.00 -25.12 7.35
CA SER A 8 -3.41 -25.76 8.60
C SER A 8 -3.32 -24.86 9.84
N SER A 9 -3.11 -23.55 9.72
CA SER A 9 -3.08 -22.67 10.88
C SER A 9 -3.33 -21.19 10.59
N ILE A 10 -4.25 -20.81 9.71
CA ILE A 10 -4.68 -19.38 9.67
C ILE A 10 -5.70 -19.09 10.76
N THR A 11 -5.53 -17.98 11.49
CA THR A 11 -6.53 -17.49 12.45
C THR A 11 -7.90 -17.35 11.77
N ARG A 12 -8.99 -17.70 12.47
CA ARG A 12 -10.34 -17.50 11.90
C ARG A 12 -10.66 -16.02 11.86
N GLN A 13 -11.00 -15.54 10.67
CA GLN A 13 -11.34 -14.13 10.43
C GLN A 13 -12.43 -13.59 11.37
N SER A 14 -13.44 -14.40 11.69
CA SER A 14 -14.55 -14.02 12.56
C SER A 14 -14.19 -13.94 14.05
N GLU A 15 -13.08 -14.53 14.46
CA GLU A 15 -12.65 -14.61 15.86
C GLU A 15 -11.56 -13.57 16.15
N ASP A 16 -10.58 -13.42 15.24
CA ASP A 16 -9.53 -12.42 15.34
C ASP A 16 -9.12 -11.97 13.92
N PHE A 17 -9.73 -10.86 13.48
CA PHE A 17 -9.48 -10.28 12.17
C PHE A 17 -8.05 -9.76 12.01
N PRO A 18 -7.45 -9.01 12.97
CA PRO A 18 -6.04 -8.61 12.88
C PRO A 18 -5.07 -9.79 12.72
N GLY A 19 -5.25 -10.87 13.50
CA GLY A 19 -4.42 -12.07 13.40
C GLY A 19 -4.60 -12.76 12.05
N TRP A 20 -5.84 -12.91 11.59
CA TRP A 20 -6.15 -13.47 10.27
C TRP A 20 -5.51 -12.66 9.13
N TYR A 21 -5.58 -11.33 9.19
CA TYR A 21 -5.00 -10.45 8.17
C TYR A 21 -3.49 -10.63 8.06
N ASN A 22 -2.79 -10.61 9.20
CA ASN A 22 -1.35 -10.85 9.24
C ASN A 22 -0.98 -12.23 8.71
N ASP A 23 -1.74 -13.26 9.11
CA ASP A 23 -1.55 -14.62 8.63
C ASP A 23 -1.69 -14.72 7.11
N VAL A 24 -2.73 -14.12 6.53
CA VAL A 24 -2.93 -14.09 5.08
C VAL A 24 -1.77 -13.38 4.39
N VAL A 25 -1.43 -12.17 4.83
CA VAL A 25 -0.37 -11.36 4.20
C VAL A 25 0.99 -12.05 4.23
N LEU A 26 1.35 -12.67 5.35
CA LEU A 26 2.66 -13.30 5.54
C LEU A 26 2.72 -14.70 4.93
N LYS A 27 1.71 -15.56 5.19
CA LYS A 27 1.72 -16.96 4.74
C LYS A 27 1.44 -17.11 3.25
N ALA A 28 0.69 -16.17 2.66
CA ALA A 28 0.53 -16.11 1.21
C ALA A 28 1.70 -15.40 0.51
N GLU A 29 2.73 -14.99 1.25
CA GLU A 29 3.90 -14.31 0.69
C GLU A 29 3.55 -13.01 -0.08
N LEU A 30 2.56 -12.25 0.40
CA LEU A 30 2.20 -10.95 -0.18
C LEU A 30 3.20 -9.86 0.24
N ALA A 31 3.60 -9.87 1.51
CA ALA A 31 4.58 -8.94 2.05
C ALA A 31 5.41 -9.59 3.18
N SER A 32 6.46 -8.90 3.61
CA SER A 32 7.30 -9.26 4.75
C SER A 32 7.64 -8.03 5.58
N TYR A 33 7.93 -8.21 6.86
CA TYR A 33 8.31 -7.10 7.72
C TYR A 33 9.62 -6.44 7.28
N SER A 34 9.64 -5.11 7.29
CA SER A 34 10.85 -4.30 7.13
C SER A 34 11.50 -4.05 8.50
N PRO A 35 12.83 -3.80 8.57
CA PRO A 35 13.46 -3.27 9.77
C PRO A 35 12.97 -1.85 10.15
N VAL A 36 12.30 -1.14 9.24
CA VAL A 36 11.73 0.20 9.50
C VAL A 36 10.28 0.06 9.95
N ARG A 37 9.97 0.60 11.13
CA ARG A 37 8.61 0.60 11.68
C ARG A 37 7.64 1.30 10.72
N GLY A 38 6.50 0.67 10.46
CA GLY A 38 5.49 1.20 9.55
C GLY A 38 5.76 0.89 8.07
N CYS A 39 6.89 0.25 7.76
CA CYS A 39 7.22 -0.19 6.40
C CYS A 39 7.10 -1.70 6.26
N MET A 40 6.77 -2.14 5.05
CA MET A 40 6.72 -3.55 4.66
C MET A 40 7.50 -3.74 3.36
N ILE A 41 8.14 -4.89 3.21
CA ILE A 41 8.72 -5.33 1.94
C ILE A 41 7.60 -6.03 1.16
N ILE A 42 7.12 -5.44 0.08
CA ILE A 42 6.11 -6.07 -0.78
C ILE A 42 6.80 -7.12 -1.65
N ARG A 43 6.35 -8.38 -1.55
CA ARG A 43 6.94 -9.52 -2.27
C ARG A 43 6.36 -9.61 -3.69
N PRO A 44 6.96 -10.40 -4.60
CA PRO A 44 6.51 -10.48 -6.00
C PRO A 44 5.00 -10.74 -6.16
N TYR A 45 4.43 -11.63 -5.34
CA TYR A 45 2.99 -11.92 -5.43
C TYR A 45 2.14 -10.71 -5.04
N GLY A 46 2.45 -10.04 -3.92
CA GLY A 46 1.75 -8.81 -3.53
C GLY A 46 1.98 -7.65 -4.50
N TYR A 47 3.18 -7.53 -5.05
CA TYR A 47 3.53 -6.48 -6.02
C TYR A 47 2.76 -6.66 -7.33
N SER A 48 2.56 -7.90 -7.80
CA SER A 48 1.78 -8.17 -9.01
C SER A 48 0.31 -7.72 -8.90
N VAL A 49 -0.27 -7.80 -7.70
CA VAL A 49 -1.62 -7.27 -7.43
C VAL A 49 -1.62 -5.74 -7.55
N TRP A 50 -0.61 -5.07 -6.97
CA TRP A 50 -0.43 -3.63 -7.10
C TRP A 50 -0.25 -3.19 -8.56
N GLU A 51 0.59 -3.87 -9.34
CA GLU A 51 0.79 -3.58 -10.75
C GLU A 51 -0.52 -3.71 -11.55
N SER A 52 -1.30 -4.76 -11.29
CA SER A 52 -2.59 -4.97 -11.94
C SER A 52 -3.58 -3.82 -11.67
N MET A 53 -3.65 -3.36 -10.41
CA MET A 53 -4.51 -2.23 -10.04
C MET A 53 -4.03 -0.91 -10.65
N ARG A 54 -2.72 -0.65 -10.57
CA ARG A 54 -2.07 0.53 -11.17
C ARG A 54 -2.36 0.60 -12.67
N ASP A 55 -2.17 -0.50 -13.39
CA ASP A 55 -2.30 -0.55 -14.85
C ASP A 55 -3.75 -0.45 -15.33
N GLU A 56 -4.71 -0.97 -14.55
CA GLU A 56 -6.13 -0.73 -14.83
C GLU A 56 -6.47 0.75 -14.64
N LEU A 57 -6.11 1.33 -13.48
CA LEU A 57 -6.39 2.73 -13.18
C LEU A 57 -5.76 3.69 -14.21
N ASP A 58 -4.49 3.45 -14.56
CA ASP A 58 -3.74 4.21 -15.56
C ASP A 58 -4.43 4.20 -16.93
N ARG A 59 -4.95 3.03 -17.36
CA ARG A 59 -5.72 2.93 -18.60
C ARG A 59 -6.98 3.79 -18.56
N HIS A 60 -7.73 3.79 -17.47
CA HIS A 60 -8.94 4.64 -17.33
C HIS A 60 -8.60 6.12 -17.37
N ILE A 61 -7.54 6.54 -16.67
CA ILE A 61 -7.09 7.94 -16.66
C ILE A 61 -6.67 8.38 -18.07
N LYS A 62 -5.87 7.58 -18.77
CA LYS A 62 -5.42 7.90 -20.14
C LYS A 62 -6.56 7.96 -21.17
N ARG A 63 -7.62 7.16 -20.99
CA ARG A 63 -8.82 7.22 -21.85
C ARG A 63 -9.54 8.58 -21.83
N THR A 64 -9.34 9.37 -20.79
CA THR A 64 -9.92 10.72 -20.67
C THR A 64 -8.99 11.83 -21.20
N GLY A 65 -7.86 11.46 -21.82
CA GLY A 65 -6.91 12.39 -22.44
C GLY A 65 -5.77 12.86 -21.53
N HIS A 66 -5.67 12.33 -20.30
CA HIS A 66 -4.62 12.68 -19.35
C HIS A 66 -3.28 12.02 -19.71
N GLN A 67 -2.19 12.66 -19.29
CA GLN A 67 -0.83 12.18 -19.48
C GLN A 67 -0.11 12.07 -18.13
N ASN A 68 0.65 10.99 -17.96
CA ASN A 68 1.46 10.81 -16.77
C ASN A 68 2.66 11.75 -16.80
N VAL A 69 2.98 12.32 -15.65
CA VAL A 69 4.15 13.16 -15.42
C VAL A 69 4.85 12.68 -14.15
N TYR A 70 6.17 12.84 -14.10
CA TYR A 70 6.97 12.47 -12.94
C TYR A 70 7.64 13.71 -12.37
N PHE A 71 7.26 14.07 -11.15
CA PHE A 71 7.86 15.18 -10.41
C PHE A 71 8.93 14.65 -9.45
N PRO A 72 9.90 15.51 -9.06
CA PRO A 72 10.86 15.16 -8.01
C PRO A 72 10.17 14.78 -6.70
N LEU A 73 10.67 13.73 -6.04
CA LEU A 73 10.18 13.30 -4.72
C LEU A 73 10.53 14.32 -3.62
N PHE A 74 11.68 14.98 -3.73
CA PHE A 74 12.11 15.99 -2.77
C PHE A 74 11.55 17.35 -3.15
N VAL A 75 10.72 17.90 -2.27
CA VAL A 75 10.10 19.22 -2.42
C VAL A 75 10.70 20.17 -1.38
N PRO A 76 11.22 21.35 -1.78
CA PRO A 76 11.67 22.35 -0.83
C PRO A 76 10.59 22.69 0.19
N ARG A 77 10.99 22.80 1.46
CA ARG A 77 10.11 23.21 2.57
C ARG A 77 9.31 24.49 2.25
N SER A 78 9.96 25.46 1.62
CA SER A 78 9.33 26.72 1.22
C SER A 78 8.19 26.57 0.21
N LEU A 79 8.10 25.46 -0.51
CA LEU A 79 6.97 25.13 -1.38
C LEU A 79 5.87 24.37 -0.62
N LEU A 80 6.24 23.50 0.33
CA LEU A 80 5.29 22.78 1.18
C LEU A 80 4.53 23.71 2.14
N GLU A 81 5.19 24.75 2.64
CA GLU A 81 4.59 25.71 3.59
C GLU A 81 3.62 26.71 2.94
N LYS A 82 3.56 26.80 1.61
CA LYS A 82 2.63 27.71 0.92
C LYS A 82 1.15 27.34 1.13
N GLU A 83 0.86 26.07 1.38
CA GLU A 83 -0.50 25.57 1.65
C GLU A 83 -0.95 25.80 3.10
N ALA A 84 -0.01 26.12 4.01
CA ALA A 84 -0.30 26.31 5.43
C ALA A 84 -1.22 27.52 5.70
N GLU A 85 -1.27 28.49 4.78
CA GLU A 85 -2.18 29.65 4.87
C GLU A 85 -3.63 29.30 4.49
N HIS A 86 -3.88 28.15 3.85
CA HIS A 86 -5.20 27.78 3.31
C HIS A 86 -5.93 26.68 4.10
N VAL A 87 -5.25 25.98 5.01
CA VAL A 87 -5.81 24.84 5.76
C VAL A 87 -5.50 24.96 7.25
N GLU A 88 -6.46 25.44 8.05
CA GLU A 88 -6.39 25.37 9.51
C GLU A 88 -6.29 23.90 9.96
N GLY A 89 -5.19 23.55 10.64
CA GLY A 89 -4.95 22.19 11.15
C GLY A 89 -4.12 21.28 10.24
N PHE A 90 -3.41 21.83 9.25
CA PHE A 90 -2.45 21.05 8.46
C PHE A 90 -1.27 20.58 9.32
N ASP A 91 -1.23 19.29 9.65
CA ASP A 91 -0.08 18.62 10.26
C ASP A 91 0.65 17.80 9.19
N PRO A 92 1.77 18.31 8.62
CA PRO A 92 2.46 17.61 7.56
C PRO A 92 3.10 16.32 8.08
N GLN A 93 2.54 15.17 7.68
CA GLN A 93 3.18 13.86 7.85
C GLN A 93 4.33 13.67 6.85
N VAL A 94 5.35 14.54 6.95
CA VAL A 94 6.50 14.59 6.06
C VAL A 94 7.75 14.05 6.75
N ALA A 95 8.50 13.23 6.01
CA ALA A 95 9.85 12.85 6.42
C ALA A 95 10.83 13.96 6.01
N TRP A 96 11.53 14.55 6.99
CA TRP A 96 12.56 15.57 6.81
C TRP A 96 13.96 14.97 6.67
#